data_AF-A0A3D4DPP0-F1
#
_entry.id   AF-A0A3D4DPP0-F1
#
_cell.length_a   1.000
_cell.length_b   1.000
_cell.length_c   1.000
_cell.angle_alpha   90.00
_cell.angle_beta   90.00
_cell.angle_gamma   90.00
#
_symmetry.space_group_name_H-M   'P 1'
#
loop_
_entity.id
_entity.type
_entity.pdbx_description
1 polymer ?
#
loop_
_entity_poly.entity_id
_entity_poly.type
_entity_poly.pdbx_seq_one_letter_code
_entity_poly.pdbx_strand_id
1 'polypeptide(L)'
;MVEDARFEDGGERPLRLIAMDAQDLEVISALTQDAVFPITEMSWQPRRRRFALLLNRFRWEDRDKAASRNRPVERVQSVLTFSDVEKIQSQGIDRA
;
A
#
# COMPACT_ATOMS: atom_id res chain seq x y z
N MET A 1 -26.74 -13.17 21.47
CA MET A 1 -25.59 -13.54 20.63
C MET A 1 -24.69 -12.33 20.60
N VAL A 2 -23.48 -12.40 21.15
CA VAL A 2 -22.48 -11.34 21.02
C VAL A 2 -21.72 -11.64 19.74
N GLU A 3 -21.88 -10.81 18.72
CA GLU A 3 -21.11 -10.92 17.47
C GLU A 3 -19.74 -10.27 17.69
N ASP A 4 -18.68 -10.98 17.30
CA ASP A 4 -17.32 -10.45 17.33
C ASP A 4 -17.17 -9.30 16.33
N ALA A 5 -16.36 -8.30 16.69
CA ALA A 5 -16.09 -7.15 15.83
C ALA A 5 -15.41 -7.59 14.53
N ARG A 6 -15.90 -7.08 13.39
CA ARG A 6 -15.31 -7.27 12.07
C ARG A 6 -14.25 -6.19 11.83
N PHE A 7 -13.33 -6.47 10.91
CA PHE A 7 -12.29 -5.50 10.51
C PHE A 7 -12.90 -4.15 10.04
N GLU A 8 -14.07 -4.19 9.40
CA GLU A 8 -14.80 -3.00 8.92
C GLU A 8 -15.51 -2.21 10.04
N ASP A 9 -15.64 -2.78 11.24
CA ASP A 9 -16.21 -2.11 12.41
C ASP A 9 -15.16 -1.24 13.13
N GLY A 10 -13.89 -1.29 12.69
CA GLY A 10 -12.85 -0.36 13.12
C GLY A 10 -13.16 1.07 12.67
N GLY A 11 -13.06 2.04 13.58
CA GLY A 11 -13.37 3.45 13.29
C GLY A 11 -12.47 4.13 12.25
N GLU A 12 -11.45 3.44 11.75
CA GLU A 12 -10.48 3.96 10.80
C GLU A 12 -10.55 3.19 9.48
N ARG A 13 -10.86 3.91 8.40
CA ARG A 13 -11.03 3.33 7.06
C ARG A 13 -9.71 3.30 6.30
N PRO A 14 -9.47 2.29 5.46
CA PRO A 14 -8.29 2.25 4.61
C PRO A 14 -8.26 3.44 3.65
N LEU A 15 -7.07 4.01 3.45
CA LEU A 15 -6.85 5.09 2.51
C LEU A 15 -6.85 4.54 1.07
N ARG A 16 -7.69 5.10 0.19
CA ARG A 16 -7.73 4.76 -1.23
C ARG A 16 -7.40 6.01 -2.06
N LEU A 17 -6.21 6.03 -2.63
CA LEU A 17 -5.72 7.11 -3.48
C LEU A 17 -5.56 6.65 -4.93
N ILE A 18 -5.65 7.60 -5.84
CA ILE A 18 -5.35 7.45 -7.27
C ILE A 18 -4.57 8.69 -7.67
N ALA A 19 -3.44 8.52 -8.36
CA ALA A 19 -2.72 9.64 -8.95
C ALA A 19 -3.20 9.88 -10.38
N MET A 20 -3.64 11.10 -10.68
CA MET A 20 -4.08 11.55 -12.00
C MET A 20 -3.02 12.44 -12.65
N ASP A 21 -2.24 13.16 -11.86
CA ASP A 21 -1.12 14.00 -12.30
C ASP A 21 0.18 13.71 -11.52
N ALA A 22 1.21 14.51 -11.78
CA ALA A 22 2.52 14.35 -11.18
C ALA A 22 2.53 14.73 -9.68
N GLN A 23 1.71 15.70 -9.29
CA GLN A 23 1.60 16.20 -7.93
C GLN A 23 0.94 15.14 -7.03
N ASP A 24 -0.06 14.44 -7.54
CA ASP A 24 -0.67 13.31 -6.80
C ASP A 24 0.35 12.20 -6.53
N LEU A 25 1.29 11.98 -7.46
CA LEU A 25 2.34 10.97 -7.31
C LEU A 25 3.26 11.30 -6.14
N GLU A 26 3.48 12.59 -5.82
CA GLU A 26 4.29 13.00 -4.66
C GLU A 26 3.66 12.51 -3.35
N VAL A 27 2.33 12.57 -3.23
CA VAL A 27 1.59 12.09 -2.05
C VAL A 27 1.74 10.57 -1.90
N ILE A 28 1.53 9.80 -2.98
CA ILE A 28 1.67 8.34 -2.96
C ILE A 28 3.13 7.94 -2.68
N SER A 29 4.09 8.64 -3.28
CA SER A 29 5.53 8.43 -3.05
C SER A 29 5.87 8.61 -1.58
N ALA A 30 5.45 9.72 -0.96
CA ALA A 30 5.69 9.99 0.45
C ALA A 30 5.06 8.92 1.37
N LEU A 31 3.83 8.47 1.07
CA LEU A 31 3.15 7.44 1.86
C LEU A 31 3.78 6.06 1.73
N THR A 32 4.38 5.75 0.58
CA THR A 32 5.04 4.47 0.31
C THR A 32 6.54 4.50 0.60
N GLN A 33 7.06 5.62 1.11
CA GLN A 33 8.45 5.73 1.49
C GLN A 33 8.82 4.74 2.61
N ASP A 34 9.97 4.10 2.46
CA ASP A 34 10.47 3.01 3.31
C ASP A 34 9.54 1.79 3.39
N ALA A 35 8.65 1.63 2.41
CA ALA A 35 7.87 0.42 2.27
C ALA A 35 8.76 -0.76 1.88
N VAL A 36 8.46 -1.92 2.44
CA VAL A 36 9.15 -3.18 2.13
C VAL A 36 8.14 -4.23 1.67
N PHE A 37 8.55 -5.04 0.70
CA PHE A 37 7.78 -6.18 0.22
C PHE A 37 8.73 -7.30 -0.22
N PRO A 38 8.39 -8.57 0.00
CA PRO A 38 9.14 -9.69 -0.57
C PRO A 38 8.76 -9.89 -2.05
N ILE A 39 9.63 -10.52 -2.82
CA ILE A 39 9.41 -10.77 -4.26
C ILE A 39 8.13 -11.56 -4.56
N THR A 40 7.72 -12.42 -3.63
CA THR A 40 6.50 -13.25 -3.74
C THR A 40 5.22 -12.44 -3.71
N GLU A 41 5.28 -11.17 -3.29
CA GLU A 41 4.14 -10.26 -3.15
C GLU A 41 4.00 -9.31 -4.35
N MET A 42 4.65 -9.65 -5.47
CA MET A 42 4.51 -9.00 -6.77
C MET A 42 3.53 -9.76 -7.65
N SER A 43 2.52 -9.07 -8.20
CA SER A 43 1.58 -9.65 -9.16
C SER A 43 1.60 -8.89 -10.49
N TRP A 44 1.84 -9.63 -11.58
CA TRP A 44 1.77 -9.10 -12.94
C TRP A 44 0.59 -9.70 -13.70
N GLN A 45 -0.35 -8.85 -14.10
CA GLN A 45 -1.56 -9.24 -14.83
C GLN A 45 -1.54 -8.62 -16.23
N PRO A 46 -0.82 -9.22 -17.22
CA PRO A 46 -0.59 -8.61 -18.53
C PRO A 46 -1.89 -8.35 -19.30
N ARG A 47 -2.87 -9.27 -19.21
CA ARG A 47 -4.19 -9.09 -19.83
C ARG A 47 -4.95 -7.87 -19.31
N ARG A 48 -4.65 -7.43 -18.08
CA ARG A 48 -5.25 -6.25 -17.44
C ARG A 48 -4.31 -5.04 -17.43
N ARG A 49 -3.13 -5.16 -18.04
CA ARG A 49 -2.05 -4.14 -18.02
C ARG A 49 -1.81 -3.59 -16.61
N ARG A 50 -1.74 -4.49 -15.62
CA ARG A 50 -1.69 -4.13 -14.19
C ARG A 50 -0.54 -4.82 -13.47
N PHE A 51 0.29 -4.02 -12.83
CA PHE A 51 1.31 -4.47 -11.90
C PHE A 51 0.89 -4.09 -10.49
N ALA A 52 0.94 -5.02 -9.55
CA ALA A 52 0.53 -4.80 -8.18
C ALA A 52 1.60 -5.30 -7.21
N LEU A 53 1.76 -4.57 -6.11
CA LEU A 53 2.64 -4.88 -5.00
C LEU A 53 1.79 -4.94 -3.73
N LEU A 54 1.92 -6.01 -2.96
CA LEU A 54 1.49 -6.03 -1.57
C LEU A 54 2.68 -5.63 -0.71
N LEU A 55 2.62 -4.44 -0.10
CA LEU A 55 3.73 -3.84 0.63
C LEU A 55 3.36 -3.53 2.08
N ASN A 56 4.38 -3.47 2.93
CA ASN A 56 4.26 -2.99 4.31
C ASN A 56 4.87 -1.59 4.40
N ARG A 57 4.04 -0.59 4.69
CA ARG A 57 4.45 0.82 4.82
C ARG A 57 4.16 1.36 6.21
N PHE A 58 4.82 2.44 6.59
CA PHE A 58 4.40 3.22 7.75
C PHE A 58 3.07 3.92 7.46
N ARG A 59 2.22 3.99 8.47
CA ARG A 59 0.95 4.70 8.39
C ARG A 59 1.13 6.19 8.74
N TRP A 60 1.82 6.91 7.86
CA TRP A 60 2.17 8.32 8.08
C TRP A 60 0.96 9.24 8.25
N GLU A 61 -0.14 8.93 7.56
CA GLU A 61 -1.41 9.68 7.65
C GLU A 61 -2.04 9.67 9.06
N ASP A 62 -1.53 8.80 9.92
CA ASP A 62 -2.06 8.56 11.26
C ASP A 62 -1.09 9.04 12.38
N ARG A 63 0.07 9.58 11.98
CA ARG A 63 1.12 10.07 12.89
C ARG A 63 0.60 11.03 13.96
N ASP A 64 -0.21 12.02 13.57
CA ASP A 64 -0.70 13.05 14.51
C ASP A 64 -1.69 12.47 15.53
N LYS A 65 -2.56 11.55 15.10
CA LYS A 65 -3.48 10.82 15.98
C LYS A 65 -2.73 9.86 16.90
N ALA A 66 -1.66 9.25 16.40
CA ALA A 66 -0.80 8.39 17.19
C ALA A 66 -0.13 9.19 18.31
N ALA A 67 0.44 10.35 17.97
CA ALA A 67 1.04 11.27 18.92
C ALA A 67 0.03 11.78 19.96
N SER A 68 -1.17 12.21 19.53
CA SER A 68 -2.20 12.73 20.45
C SER A 68 -2.71 11.68 21.43
N ARG A 69 -2.61 10.39 21.08
CA ARG A 69 -3.02 9.25 21.93
C ARG A 69 -1.85 8.56 22.61
N ASN A 70 -0.64 9.12 22.52
CA ASN A 70 0.61 8.54 23.05
C ASN A 70 0.81 7.06 22.65
N ARG A 71 0.47 6.71 21.39
CA ARG A 71 0.70 5.38 20.82
C ARG A 71 1.80 5.42 19.76
N PRO A 72 2.53 4.32 19.53
CA PRO A 72 3.50 4.25 18.45
C PRO A 72 2.82 4.39 17.09
N VAL A 73 3.59 4.89 16.11
CA VAL A 73 3.21 4.81 14.69
C VAL A 73 3.27 3.35 14.27
N GLU A 74 2.26 2.92 13.53
CA GLU A 74 2.15 1.53 13.07
C GLU A 74 2.60 1.37 11.62
N ARG A 75 2.82 0.11 11.25
CA ARG A 75 2.97 -0.31 9.86
C ARG A 75 1.73 -1.04 9.41
N VAL A 76 1.28 -0.75 8.20
CA VAL A 76 0.09 -1.35 7.61
C VAL A 76 0.46 -2.03 6.29
N GLN A 77 -0.22 -3.14 6.03
CA GLN A 77 -0.19 -3.77 4.73
C GLN A 77 -1.04 -2.95 3.76
N SER A 78 -0.55 -2.72 2.55
CA SER A 78 -1.22 -1.91 1.53
C SER A 78 -0.94 -2.46 0.14
N VAL A 79 -1.89 -2.25 -0.77
CA VAL A 79 -1.71 -2.61 -2.18
C VAL A 79 -1.35 -1.35 -2.96
N LEU A 80 -0.20 -1.37 -3.63
CA LEU A 80 0.19 -0.36 -4.62
C LEU A 80 0.00 -0.95 -6.02
N THR A 81 -0.83 -0.31 -6.84
CA THR A 81 -1.10 -0.77 -8.21
C THR A 81 -0.68 0.26 -9.24
N PHE A 82 0.00 -0.21 -10.27
CA PHE A 82 0.29 0.53 -11.49
C PHE A 82 -0.64 0.03 -12.59
N SER A 83 -1.35 0.95 -13.23
CA SER A 83 -2.22 0.68 -14.37
C SER A 83 -1.52 1.04 -15.67
N ASP A 84 -2.00 0.47 -16.77
CA ASP A 84 -1.48 0.68 -18.12
C ASP A 84 -0.01 0.27 -18.34
N VAL A 85 0.47 -0.69 -17.54
CA VAL A 85 1.82 -1.22 -17.69
C VAL A 85 1.89 -2.12 -18.93
N GLU A 86 2.93 -1.98 -19.74
CA GLU A 86 3.10 -2.78 -20.97
C GLU A 86 4.03 -3.97 -20.76
N LYS A 87 5.05 -3.77 -19.94
CA LYS A 87 6.14 -4.71 -19.71
C LYS A 87 6.73 -4.46 -18.33
N ILE A 88 7.22 -5.53 -17.71
CA ILE A 88 8.04 -5.47 -16.51
C ILE A 88 9.35 -6.21 -16.77
N GLN A 89 10.42 -5.74 -16.15
CA GLN A 89 11.74 -6.36 -16.21
C GLN A 89 12.30 -6.47 -14.79
N SER A 90 13.04 -7.53 -14.53
CA SER A 90 13.73 -7.75 -13.26
C SER A 90 15.22 -7.94 -13.52
N GLN A 91 16.04 -7.51 -12.56
CA GLN A 91 17.48 -7.70 -12.59
C GLN A 91 17.93 -8.26 -11.24
N GLY A 92 18.75 -9.31 -11.26
CA GLY A 92 19.32 -9.89 -10.04
C GLY A 92 18.31 -10.62 -9.14
N ILE A 93 17.10 -10.88 -9.63
CA ILE A 93 16.06 -11.61 -8.90
C ILE A 93 15.36 -12.61 -9.81
N ASP A 94 15.14 -13.83 -9.30
CA ASP A 94 14.37 -14.88 -9.97
C ASP A 94 12.89 -14.73 -9.62
N ARG A 95 12.03 -14.81 -10.64
CA ARG A 95 10.58 -14.68 -10.53
C ARG A 95 9.83 -15.96 -10.91
N ALA A 96 10.55 -17.02 -11.26
CA ALA A 96 10.01 -18.32 -11.65
C ALA A 96 9.36 -19.05 -10.45
#